data_AF-A0A707U285-F1
#
_entry.id   AF-A0A707U285-F1
#
_cell.length_a   1.000
_cell.length_b   1.000
_cell.length_c   1.000
_cell.angle_alpha   90.00
_cell.angle_beta   90.00
_cell.angle_gamma   90.00
#
_symmetry.space_group_name_H-M   'P 1'
#
loop_
_entity.id
_entity.type
_entity.pdbx_description
1 polymer ?
#
loop_
_entity_poly.entity_id
_entity_poly.type
_entity_poly.pdbx_seq_one_letter_code
_entity_poly.pdbx_strand_id
1 'polypeptide(L)'
;MPTVPTVAGRQVESRGVSTQGFQAFDQPNTSDALLSTGSQALDVFGQAKQRADVAMAQDASLQLTQTASDLMTNPQNGLLNLQGKNALGKGQEYTQLFDAKTQELAMQLPESARQGFMQQAQQQRIQFTSQAGRHEIGQLNAYEEGQFQATLTTGAKTASAMYGDNANYVLANQQAFQQIESFGAAHGWSPEQIQAKKVEFKEKVADGALSQWSANNAIGFIQSNGE
;
A
#
# COMPACT_ATOMS: atom_id res chain seq x y z
N MET A 1 23.97 -15.21 55.00
CA MET A 1 23.12 -14.83 53.86
C MET A 1 23.90 -15.14 52.58
N PRO A 2 23.31 -15.87 51.62
CA PRO A 2 24.02 -16.33 50.42
C PRO A 2 24.14 -15.23 49.36
N THR A 3 25.24 -15.30 48.63
CA THR A 3 25.85 -14.33 47.72
C THR A 3 25.12 -14.19 46.38
N VAL A 4 25.07 -12.95 45.87
CA VAL A 4 24.54 -12.61 44.54
C VAL A 4 25.49 -13.14 43.45
N PRO A 5 25.00 -13.79 42.38
CA PRO A 5 25.83 -14.14 41.24
C PRO A 5 26.19 -12.89 40.42
N THR A 6 27.46 -12.50 40.45
CA THR A 6 28.05 -11.59 39.47
C THR A 6 28.03 -12.26 38.10
N VAL A 7 27.26 -11.70 37.17
CA VAL A 7 27.28 -12.12 35.77
C VAL A 7 28.61 -11.68 35.16
N ALA A 8 29.36 -12.64 34.62
CA ALA A 8 30.62 -12.41 33.95
C ALA A 8 30.43 -11.42 32.80
N GLY A 9 31.07 -10.25 32.91
CA GLY A 9 31.27 -9.38 31.77
C GLY A 9 32.07 -10.14 30.71
N ARG A 10 31.56 -10.18 29.48
CA ARG A 10 32.35 -10.62 28.32
C ARG A 10 33.60 -9.74 28.27
N GLN A 11 34.75 -10.32 28.59
CA GLN A 11 36.03 -9.74 28.23
C GLN A 11 36.10 -9.74 26.71
N VAL A 12 36.05 -8.55 26.12
CA VAL A 12 36.42 -8.37 24.72
C VAL A 12 37.95 -8.36 24.72
N GLU A 13 38.57 -9.50 24.42
CA GLU A 13 39.96 -9.52 23.98
C GLU A 13 40.04 -8.67 22.71
N SER A 14 40.63 -7.48 22.83
CA SER A 14 41.12 -6.74 21.67
C SER A 14 42.30 -7.51 21.10
N ARG A 15 42.01 -8.52 20.27
CA ARG A 15 43.00 -9.01 19.31
C ARG A 15 43.19 -7.88 18.30
N GLY A 16 44.22 -7.07 18.55
CA GLY A 16 44.73 -6.13 17.58
C GLY A 16 44.94 -6.87 16.27
N VAL A 17 44.16 -6.50 15.25
CA VAL A 17 44.37 -7.00 13.90
C VAL A 17 45.68 -6.40 13.44
N SER A 18 46.73 -7.21 13.39
CA SER A 18 47.98 -6.88 12.74
C SER A 18 47.76 -6.90 11.23
N THR A 19 47.36 -5.77 10.65
CA THR A 19 47.55 -5.57 9.22
C THR A 19 49.04 -5.33 8.99
N GLN A 20 49.79 -6.41 8.76
CA GLN A 20 51.03 -6.34 7.99
C GLN A 20 50.69 -5.69 6.65
N GLY A 21 51.05 -4.42 6.49
CA GLY A 21 50.78 -3.68 5.26
C GLY A 21 50.49 -2.20 5.42
N PHE A 22 51.12 -1.52 6.37
CA PHE A 22 51.30 -0.06 6.28
C PHE A 22 52.80 0.21 6.23
N GLN A 23 53.37 0.15 5.03
CA GLN A 23 54.61 0.87 4.78
C GLN A 23 54.27 2.35 4.87
N ALA A 24 54.90 3.03 5.82
CA ALA A 24 54.92 4.48 5.88
C ALA A 24 55.33 5.00 4.50
N PHE A 25 54.53 5.90 3.94
CA PHE A 25 54.87 6.58 2.71
C PHE A 25 56.19 7.31 2.91
N ASP A 26 57.20 6.86 2.17
CA ASP A 26 58.48 7.55 2.05
C ASP A 26 58.21 8.91 1.40
N GLN A 27 58.65 9.97 2.08
CA GLN A 27 58.44 11.35 1.67
C GLN A 27 59.29 11.61 0.42
N PRO A 28 58.72 11.92 -0.76
CA PRO A 28 59.53 12.14 -1.94
C PRO A 28 60.22 13.49 -1.83
N ASN A 29 61.55 13.46 -1.77
CA ASN A 29 62.38 14.63 -2.01
C ASN A 29 61.99 15.26 -3.36
N THR A 30 61.58 16.51 -3.29
CA THR A 30 61.05 17.36 -4.36
C THR A 30 62.14 17.77 -5.36
N SER A 31 62.69 16.83 -6.15
CA SER A 31 63.64 17.21 -7.20
C SER A 31 63.65 16.37 -8.48
N ASP A 32 62.77 15.38 -8.67
CA ASP A 32 62.76 14.61 -9.94
C ASP A 32 61.37 14.13 -10.45
N ALA A 33 60.27 14.72 -9.94
CA ALA A 33 58.89 14.31 -10.27
C ALA A 33 58.28 15.04 -11.49
N LEU A 34 59.08 15.41 -12.50
CA LEU A 34 58.58 16.20 -13.64
C LEU A 34 58.29 15.38 -14.91
N LEU A 35 58.63 14.09 -14.98
CA LEU A 35 58.50 13.32 -16.23
C LEU A 35 57.67 12.02 -16.16
N SER A 36 57.13 11.62 -15.00
CA SER A 36 56.25 10.45 -14.85
C SER A 36 54.79 10.78 -14.49
N THR A 37 54.45 12.06 -14.34
CA THR A 37 53.14 12.55 -13.90
C THR A 37 52.02 12.40 -14.92
N GLY A 38 52.32 12.04 -16.18
CA GLY A 38 51.32 11.89 -17.23
C GLY A 38 50.35 10.71 -17.04
N SER A 39 50.86 9.51 -16.76
CA SER A 39 50.01 8.31 -16.62
C SER A 39 49.32 8.21 -15.26
N GLN A 40 50.05 8.51 -14.18
CA GLN A 40 49.49 8.43 -12.82
C GLN A 40 48.42 9.52 -12.56
N ALA A 41 48.55 10.72 -13.12
CA ALA A 41 47.52 11.75 -12.98
C ALA A 41 46.23 11.40 -13.76
N LEU A 42 46.36 10.75 -14.93
CA LEU A 42 45.22 10.28 -15.72
C LEU A 42 44.45 9.16 -15.01
N ASP A 43 45.16 8.21 -14.38
CA ASP A 43 44.54 7.12 -13.62
C ASP A 43 43.79 7.63 -12.37
N VAL A 44 44.37 8.58 -11.63
CA VAL A 44 43.73 9.19 -10.45
C VAL A 44 42.50 10.02 -10.85
N PHE A 45 42.57 10.76 -11.97
CA PHE A 45 41.43 11.53 -12.47
C PHE A 45 40.29 10.62 -12.96
N GLY A 46 40.61 9.53 -13.65
CA GLY A 46 39.65 8.51 -14.06
C GLY A 46 38.93 7.85 -12.88
N GLN A 47 39.69 7.47 -11.84
CA GLN A 47 39.11 6.92 -10.61
C GLN A 47 38.27 7.94 -9.84
N ALA A 48 38.72 9.20 -9.75
CA ALA A 48 37.96 10.26 -9.10
C ALA A 48 36.63 10.55 -9.83
N LYS A 49 36.65 10.58 -11.17
CA LYS A 49 35.45 10.73 -12.00
C LYS A 49 34.49 9.56 -11.80
N GLN A 50 34.97 8.31 -11.83
CA GLN A 50 34.14 7.14 -11.61
C GLN A 50 33.49 7.14 -10.21
N ARG A 51 34.23 7.55 -9.17
CA ARG A 51 33.67 7.71 -7.82
C ARG A 51 32.61 8.80 -7.77
N ALA A 52 32.81 9.92 -8.44
CA ALA A 52 31.82 11.00 -8.52
C ALA A 52 30.54 10.54 -9.25
N ASP A 53 30.68 9.84 -10.38
CA ASP A 53 29.56 9.28 -11.15
C ASP A 53 28.73 8.30 -10.31
N VAL A 54 29.39 7.41 -9.55
CA VAL A 54 28.72 6.49 -8.62
C VAL A 54 28.00 7.24 -7.50
N ALA A 55 28.64 8.27 -6.92
CA ALA A 55 28.01 9.07 -5.87
C ALA A 55 26.77 9.82 -6.38
N MET A 56 26.82 10.38 -7.59
CA MET A 56 25.66 11.04 -8.22
C MET A 56 24.52 10.06 -8.48
N ALA A 57 24.81 8.85 -8.99
CA ALA A 57 23.79 7.82 -9.18
C ALA A 57 23.16 7.38 -7.85
N GLN A 58 23.95 7.27 -6.78
CA GLN A 58 23.44 6.93 -5.45
C GLN A 58 22.55 8.03 -4.88
N ASP A 59 22.94 9.30 -5.03
CA ASP A 59 22.12 10.44 -4.61
C ASP A 59 20.79 10.48 -5.36
N ALA A 60 20.81 10.31 -6.69
CA ALA A 60 19.61 10.20 -7.50
C ALA A 60 18.70 9.05 -7.04
N SER A 61 19.26 7.86 -6.75
CA SER A 61 18.49 6.73 -6.22
C SER A 61 17.89 7.01 -4.84
N LEU A 62 18.58 7.76 -3.98
CA LEU A 62 18.05 8.17 -2.68
C LEU A 62 16.87 9.16 -2.86
N GLN A 63 17.03 10.15 -3.72
CA GLN A 63 15.97 11.11 -4.04
C GLN A 63 14.72 10.44 -4.63
N LEU A 64 14.92 9.45 -5.52
CA LEU A 64 13.83 8.65 -6.08
C LEU A 64 13.12 7.85 -4.97
N THR A 65 13.87 7.25 -4.04
CA THR A 65 13.31 6.50 -2.91
C THR A 65 12.49 7.39 -1.99
N GLN A 66 12.96 8.61 -1.70
CA GLN A 66 12.22 9.60 -0.91
C GLN A 66 10.93 10.01 -1.62
N THR A 67 11.01 10.32 -2.91
CA THR A 67 9.82 10.68 -3.71
C THR A 67 8.82 9.53 -3.75
N ALA A 68 9.28 8.30 -3.97
CA ALA A 68 8.43 7.11 -3.97
C ALA A 68 7.74 6.91 -2.61
N SER A 69 8.46 7.14 -1.51
CA SER A 69 7.90 7.08 -0.16
C SER A 69 6.83 8.15 0.04
N ASP A 70 7.11 9.40 -0.31
CA ASP A 70 6.14 10.51 -0.19
C ASP A 70 4.90 10.27 -1.04
N LEU A 71 5.07 9.89 -2.31
CA LEU A 71 3.96 9.53 -3.19
C LEU A 71 3.09 8.42 -2.60
N MET A 72 3.66 7.49 -1.85
CA MET A 72 2.92 6.38 -1.26
C MET A 72 2.27 6.76 0.08
N THR A 73 3.02 7.37 0.99
CA THR A 73 2.68 7.44 2.42
C THR A 73 2.47 8.85 2.95
N ASN A 74 2.68 9.91 2.16
CA ASN A 74 2.48 11.28 2.62
C ASN A 74 1.07 11.46 3.20
N PRO A 75 0.90 11.98 4.43
CA PRO A 75 -0.38 12.01 5.12
C PRO A 75 -1.46 12.88 4.43
N GLN A 76 -1.06 13.82 3.57
CA GLN A 76 -1.98 14.75 2.91
C GLN A 76 -2.40 14.26 1.52
N ASN A 77 -1.46 13.70 0.76
CA ASN A 77 -1.65 13.37 -0.64
C ASN A 77 -1.02 12.04 -1.07
N GLY A 78 -0.60 11.19 -0.14
CA GLY A 78 -0.06 9.86 -0.45
C GLY A 78 -1.16 8.91 -0.95
N LEU A 79 -0.81 8.03 -1.88
CA LEU A 79 -1.72 7.06 -2.49
C LEU A 79 -2.45 6.21 -1.44
N LEU A 80 -1.73 5.79 -0.38
CA LEU A 80 -2.30 4.92 0.65
C LEU A 80 -3.39 5.59 1.52
N ASN A 81 -3.49 6.92 1.46
CA ASN A 81 -4.55 7.66 2.16
C ASN A 81 -5.84 7.77 1.34
N LEU A 82 -5.81 7.42 0.05
CA LEU A 82 -7.00 7.38 -0.78
C LEU A 82 -7.80 6.11 -0.48
N GLN A 83 -9.12 6.27 -0.33
CA GLN A 83 -10.02 5.19 0.05
C GLN A 83 -11.20 5.01 -0.89
N GLY A 84 -11.70 3.77 -0.97
CA GLY A 84 -12.82 3.37 -1.80
C GLY A 84 -12.71 3.90 -3.23
N LYS A 85 -13.78 4.54 -3.71
CA LYS A 85 -13.84 5.11 -5.07
C LYS A 85 -12.71 6.09 -5.39
N ASN A 86 -12.18 6.83 -4.40
CA ASN A 86 -11.15 7.84 -4.63
C ASN A 86 -9.77 7.24 -4.94
N ALA A 87 -9.55 5.97 -4.60
CA ALA A 87 -8.30 5.27 -4.89
C ALA A 87 -8.28 4.63 -6.30
N LEU A 88 -9.45 4.49 -6.94
CA LEU A 88 -9.57 3.81 -8.23
C LEU A 88 -8.90 4.61 -9.34
N GLY A 89 -8.06 3.94 -10.14
CA GLY A 89 -7.24 4.54 -11.19
C GLY A 89 -6.03 5.33 -10.68
N LYS A 90 -5.94 5.60 -9.37
CA LYS A 90 -4.86 6.43 -8.82
C LYS A 90 -3.52 5.71 -8.75
N GLY A 91 -3.50 4.38 -8.72
CA GLY A 91 -2.24 3.64 -8.80
C GLY A 91 -1.46 3.96 -10.09
N GLN A 92 -2.16 4.10 -11.22
CA GLN A 92 -1.55 4.47 -12.50
C GLN A 92 -1.04 5.91 -12.51
N GLU A 93 -1.83 6.86 -12.00
CA GLU A 93 -1.45 8.28 -11.91
C GLU A 93 -0.18 8.46 -11.07
N TYR A 94 -0.10 7.81 -9.91
CA TYR A 94 1.07 7.89 -9.04
C TYR A 94 2.30 7.19 -9.64
N THR A 95 2.09 6.14 -10.43
CA THR A 95 3.17 5.50 -11.19
C THR A 95 3.74 6.46 -12.24
N GLN A 96 2.90 7.28 -12.88
CA GLN A 96 3.37 8.30 -13.83
C GLN A 96 4.19 9.39 -13.12
N LEU A 97 3.81 9.79 -11.90
CA LEU A 97 4.60 10.73 -11.09
C LEU A 97 5.97 10.15 -10.73
N PHE A 98 6.03 8.88 -10.36
CA PHE A 98 7.29 8.16 -10.13
C PHE A 98 8.17 8.12 -11.39
N ASP A 99 7.57 7.79 -12.54
CA ASP A 99 8.28 7.70 -13.83
C ASP A 99 8.81 9.08 -14.27
N ALA A 100 8.02 10.14 -14.08
CA ALA A 100 8.44 11.51 -14.35
C ALA A 100 9.66 11.92 -13.49
N LYS A 101 9.65 11.61 -12.19
CA LYS A 101 10.80 11.90 -11.33
C LYS A 101 12.03 11.09 -11.70
N THR A 102 11.85 9.83 -12.09
CA THR A 102 12.94 8.99 -12.59
C THR A 102 13.60 9.63 -13.81
N GLN A 103 12.82 10.09 -14.78
CA GLN A 103 13.35 10.76 -15.98
C GLN A 103 14.06 12.08 -15.65
N GLU A 104 13.49 12.88 -14.74
CA GLU A 104 14.09 14.13 -14.27
C GLU A 104 15.50 13.88 -13.69
N LEU A 105 15.63 12.90 -12.78
CA LEU A 105 16.90 12.54 -12.15
C LEU A 105 17.89 11.96 -13.17
N ALA A 106 17.42 11.12 -14.10
CA ALA A 106 18.27 10.54 -15.14
C ALA A 106 18.91 11.60 -16.05
N MET A 107 18.20 12.69 -16.35
CA MET A 107 18.72 13.80 -17.17
C MET A 107 19.82 14.60 -16.48
N GLN A 108 19.87 14.60 -15.14
CA GLN A 108 20.90 15.29 -14.35
C GLN A 108 22.17 14.45 -14.20
N LEU A 109 22.11 13.16 -14.52
CA LEU A 109 23.25 12.24 -14.40
C LEU A 109 24.13 12.23 -15.66
N PRO A 110 25.46 12.09 -15.49
CA PRO A 110 26.37 11.71 -16.57
C PRO A 110 25.95 10.39 -17.22
N GLU A 111 26.24 10.22 -18.51
CA GLU A 111 25.90 9.00 -19.27
C GLU A 111 26.41 7.72 -18.58
N SER A 112 27.64 7.76 -18.06
CA SER A 112 28.29 6.68 -17.32
C SER A 112 27.55 6.26 -16.04
N ALA A 113 26.85 7.19 -15.39
CA ALA A 113 26.10 6.97 -14.16
C ALA A 113 24.63 6.57 -14.43
N ARG A 114 24.07 7.04 -15.55
CA ARG A 114 22.64 6.93 -15.89
C ARG A 114 22.18 5.49 -16.01
N GLN A 115 22.96 4.62 -16.64
CA GLN A 115 22.56 3.22 -16.86
C GLN A 115 22.35 2.47 -15.53
N GLY A 116 23.26 2.65 -14.57
CA GLY A 116 23.15 2.05 -13.24
C GLY A 116 21.94 2.56 -12.46
N PHE A 117 21.71 3.88 -12.49
CA PHE A 117 20.53 4.49 -11.90
C PHE A 117 19.22 3.95 -12.52
N MET A 118 19.12 3.89 -13.85
CA MET A 118 17.90 3.40 -14.52
C MET A 118 17.58 1.94 -14.18
N GLN A 119 18.59 1.08 -14.00
CA GLN A 119 18.37 -0.29 -13.54
C GLN A 119 17.79 -0.34 -12.11
N GLN A 120 18.29 0.52 -11.21
CA GLN A 120 17.77 0.62 -9.85
C GLN A 120 16.35 1.20 -9.83
N ALA A 121 16.11 2.26 -10.61
CA ALA A 121 14.80 2.88 -10.75
C ALA A 121 13.75 1.89 -11.27
N GLN A 122 14.10 1.02 -12.22
CA GLN A 122 13.21 -0.03 -12.72
C GLN A 122 12.81 -1.03 -11.61
N GLN A 123 13.75 -1.42 -10.74
CA GLN A 123 13.44 -2.30 -9.60
C GLN A 123 12.51 -1.61 -8.60
N GLN A 124 12.79 -0.34 -8.27
CA GLN A 124 11.93 0.45 -7.39
C GLN A 124 10.53 0.62 -7.99
N ARG A 125 10.43 0.84 -9.31
CA ARG A 125 9.17 0.95 -10.03
C ARG A 125 8.31 -0.29 -9.84
N ILE A 126 8.87 -1.49 -9.98
CA ILE A 126 8.13 -2.75 -9.80
C ILE A 126 7.53 -2.82 -8.38
N GLN A 127 8.32 -2.47 -7.37
CA GLN A 127 7.86 -2.45 -5.97
C GLN A 127 6.77 -1.40 -5.76
N PHE A 128 6.94 -0.22 -6.33
CA PHE A 128 5.99 0.88 -6.27
C PHE A 128 4.64 0.49 -6.91
N THR A 129 4.67 0.00 -8.15
CA THR A 129 3.46 -0.41 -8.89
C THR A 129 2.74 -1.57 -8.22
N SER A 130 3.50 -2.51 -7.62
CA SER A 130 2.92 -3.63 -6.89
C SER A 130 2.16 -3.16 -5.64
N GLN A 131 2.75 -2.25 -4.87
CA GLN A 131 2.09 -1.66 -3.69
C GLN A 131 0.86 -0.84 -4.08
N ALA A 132 1.00 0.02 -5.09
CA ALA A 132 -0.09 0.82 -5.63
C ALA A 132 -1.27 -0.03 -6.09
N GLY A 133 -0.99 -1.07 -6.89
CA GLY A 133 -2.03 -1.98 -7.40
C GLY A 133 -2.71 -2.79 -6.29
N ARG A 134 -1.97 -3.28 -5.30
CA ARG A 134 -2.56 -3.98 -4.14
C ARG A 134 -3.49 -3.08 -3.34
N HIS A 135 -3.08 -1.84 -3.08
CA HIS A 135 -3.91 -0.87 -2.37
C HIS A 135 -5.19 -0.56 -3.15
N GLU A 136 -5.05 -0.27 -4.44
CA GLU A 136 -6.20 0.02 -5.32
C GLU A 136 -7.21 -1.14 -5.35
N ILE A 137 -6.75 -2.39 -5.50
CA ILE A 137 -7.62 -3.58 -5.45
C ILE A 137 -8.30 -3.71 -4.08
N GLY A 138 -7.57 -3.48 -2.99
CA GLY A 138 -8.14 -3.50 -1.65
C GLY A 138 -9.26 -2.46 -1.47
N GLN A 139 -9.04 -1.25 -1.99
CA GLN A 139 -10.04 -0.18 -1.96
C GLN A 139 -11.22 -0.43 -2.90
N LEU A 140 -10.99 -1.08 -4.05
CA LEU A 140 -12.06 -1.54 -4.95
C LEU A 140 -12.97 -2.53 -4.24
N ASN A 141 -12.40 -3.59 -3.65
CA ASN A 141 -13.17 -4.59 -2.92
C ASN A 141 -13.98 -3.96 -1.77
N ALA A 142 -13.37 -3.04 -1.02
CA ALA A 142 -14.05 -2.33 0.08
C ALA A 142 -15.19 -1.43 -0.43
N TYR A 143 -14.99 -0.77 -1.57
CA TYR A 143 -16.03 0.04 -2.21
C TYR A 143 -17.18 -0.82 -2.73
N GLU A 144 -16.90 -1.92 -3.41
CA GLU A 144 -17.90 -2.86 -3.93
C GLU A 144 -18.74 -3.47 -2.80
N GLU A 145 -18.11 -3.95 -1.73
CA GLU A 145 -18.80 -4.48 -0.55
C GLU A 145 -19.69 -3.41 0.10
N GLY A 146 -19.18 -2.17 0.23
CA GLY A 146 -19.96 -1.06 0.77
C GLY A 146 -21.18 -0.70 -0.08
N GLN A 147 -21.04 -0.68 -1.41
CA GLN A 147 -22.15 -0.47 -2.34
C GLN A 147 -23.18 -1.61 -2.27
N PHE A 148 -22.71 -2.86 -2.22
CA PHE A 148 -23.56 -4.03 -2.09
C PHE A 148 -24.37 -3.99 -0.79
N GLN A 149 -23.71 -3.73 0.35
CA GLN A 149 -24.39 -3.65 1.64
C GLN A 149 -25.42 -2.52 1.70
N ALA A 150 -25.12 -1.34 1.12
CA ALA A 150 -26.07 -0.23 1.03
C ALA A 150 -27.29 -0.59 0.16
N THR A 151 -27.06 -1.30 -0.94
CA THR A 151 -28.12 -1.78 -1.83
C THR A 151 -29.01 -2.80 -1.12
N LEU A 152 -28.43 -3.76 -0.40
CA LEU A 152 -29.20 -4.72 0.41
C LEU A 152 -29.99 -4.04 1.52
N THR A 153 -29.41 -3.08 2.23
CA THR A 153 -30.13 -2.34 3.28
C THR A 153 -31.33 -1.57 2.71
N THR A 154 -31.16 -0.93 1.55
CA THR A 154 -32.24 -0.21 0.87
C THR A 154 -33.31 -1.16 0.33
N GLY A 155 -32.88 -2.28 -0.26
CA GLY A 155 -33.77 -3.34 -0.73
C GLY A 155 -34.59 -3.93 0.42
N ALA A 156 -33.95 -4.18 1.57
CA ALA A 156 -34.62 -4.73 2.75
C ALA A 156 -35.70 -3.77 3.27
N LYS A 157 -35.38 -2.48 3.40
CA LYS A 157 -36.35 -1.44 3.79
C LYS A 157 -37.55 -1.38 2.84
N THR A 158 -37.29 -1.48 1.54
CA THR A 158 -38.34 -1.46 0.51
C THR A 158 -39.24 -2.69 0.62
N ALA A 159 -38.64 -3.89 0.75
CA ALA A 159 -39.39 -5.13 0.92
C ALA A 159 -40.17 -5.17 2.24
N SER A 160 -39.63 -4.64 3.34
CA SER A 160 -40.32 -4.54 4.64
C SER A 160 -41.59 -3.69 4.52
N ALA A 161 -41.53 -2.56 3.81
CA ALA A 161 -42.68 -1.70 3.60
C ALA A 161 -43.78 -2.37 2.76
N MET A 162 -43.41 -3.36 1.94
CA MET A 162 -44.31 -4.15 1.10
C MET A 162 -44.81 -5.43 1.78
N TYR A 163 -44.47 -5.68 3.05
CA TYR A 163 -44.75 -6.97 3.71
C TYR A 163 -46.25 -7.35 3.71
N GLY A 164 -47.15 -6.37 3.77
CA GLY A 164 -48.60 -6.59 3.67
C GLY A 164 -49.13 -6.82 2.25
N ASP A 165 -48.31 -6.59 1.23
CA ASP A 165 -48.62 -6.82 -0.19
C ASP A 165 -47.78 -7.98 -0.73
N ASN A 166 -48.36 -9.17 -0.70
CA ASN A 166 -47.64 -10.41 -1.01
C ASN A 166 -47.01 -10.42 -2.41
N ALA A 167 -47.64 -9.80 -3.41
CA ALA A 167 -47.11 -9.80 -4.77
C ALA A 167 -45.86 -8.91 -4.88
N ASN A 168 -45.93 -7.68 -4.38
CA ASN A 168 -44.81 -6.74 -4.42
C ASN A 168 -43.66 -7.15 -3.48
N TYR A 169 -43.99 -7.74 -2.33
CA TYR A 169 -43.02 -8.34 -1.42
C TYR A 169 -42.19 -9.44 -2.10
N VAL A 170 -42.85 -10.37 -2.79
CA VAL A 170 -42.16 -11.47 -3.48
C VAL A 170 -41.24 -10.94 -4.58
N LEU A 171 -41.70 -9.96 -5.36
CA LEU A 171 -40.88 -9.35 -6.42
C LEU A 171 -39.64 -8.64 -5.86
N ALA A 172 -39.79 -7.84 -4.80
CA ALA A 172 -38.67 -7.13 -4.17
C ALA A 172 -37.61 -8.10 -3.62
N ASN A 173 -38.04 -9.21 -3.01
CA ASN A 173 -37.13 -10.27 -2.56
C ASN A 173 -36.41 -10.96 -3.72
N GLN A 174 -37.10 -11.28 -4.82
CA GLN A 174 -36.48 -11.89 -6.00
C GLN A 174 -35.38 -11.01 -6.58
N GLN A 175 -35.63 -9.69 -6.71
CA GLN A 175 -34.62 -8.74 -7.18
C GLN A 175 -33.40 -8.69 -6.27
N ALA A 176 -33.60 -8.66 -4.94
CA ALA A 176 -32.51 -8.70 -3.98
C ALA A 176 -31.71 -10.02 -4.07
N PHE A 177 -32.38 -11.16 -4.24
CA PHE A 177 -31.70 -12.45 -4.38
C PHE A 177 -30.86 -12.54 -5.65
N GLN A 178 -31.35 -12.01 -6.77
CA GLN A 178 -30.56 -11.91 -8.00
C GLN A 178 -29.29 -11.07 -7.80
N GLN A 179 -29.39 -9.96 -7.06
CA GLN A 179 -28.23 -9.13 -6.74
C GLN A 179 -27.24 -9.88 -5.84
N ILE A 180 -27.71 -10.58 -4.80
CA ILE A 180 -26.88 -11.42 -3.92
C ILE A 180 -26.17 -12.52 -4.72
N GLU A 181 -26.88 -13.18 -5.64
CA GLU A 181 -26.31 -14.21 -6.51
C GLU A 181 -25.24 -13.62 -7.45
N SER A 182 -25.53 -12.51 -8.11
CA SER A 182 -24.60 -11.87 -9.04
C SER A 182 -23.32 -11.39 -8.33
N PHE A 183 -23.46 -10.76 -7.16
CA PHE A 183 -22.35 -10.33 -6.33
C PHE A 183 -21.56 -11.53 -5.81
N GLY A 184 -22.25 -12.51 -5.23
CA GLY A 184 -21.59 -13.71 -4.71
C GLY A 184 -20.83 -14.48 -5.78
N ALA A 185 -21.38 -14.63 -6.99
CA ALA A 185 -20.70 -15.27 -8.10
C ALA A 185 -19.45 -14.49 -8.55
N ALA A 186 -19.54 -13.16 -8.64
CA ALA A 186 -18.40 -12.30 -9.00
C ALA A 186 -17.29 -12.33 -7.94
N HIS A 187 -17.65 -12.51 -6.67
CA HIS A 187 -16.72 -12.56 -5.54
C HIS A 187 -16.33 -14.00 -5.12
N GLY A 188 -16.73 -15.02 -5.88
CA GLY A 188 -16.32 -16.42 -5.66
C GLY A 188 -16.93 -17.08 -4.43
N TRP A 189 -18.11 -16.64 -3.99
CA TRP A 189 -18.83 -17.23 -2.86
C TRP A 189 -19.31 -18.65 -3.17
N SER A 190 -19.32 -19.51 -2.14
CA SER A 190 -19.95 -20.81 -2.23
C SER A 190 -21.48 -20.68 -2.30
N PRO A 191 -22.20 -21.71 -2.81
CA PRO A 191 -23.66 -21.74 -2.79
C PRO A 191 -24.24 -21.53 -1.39
N GLU A 192 -23.58 -22.05 -0.35
CA GLU A 192 -23.98 -21.91 1.05
C GLU A 192 -23.81 -20.48 1.55
N GLN A 193 -22.74 -19.79 1.15
CA GLN A 193 -22.54 -18.37 1.49
C GLN A 193 -23.60 -17.48 0.83
N ILE A 194 -23.91 -17.74 -0.44
CA ILE A 194 -25.00 -17.06 -1.16
C ILE A 194 -26.34 -17.30 -0.45
N GLN A 195 -26.62 -18.56 -0.09
CA GLN A 195 -27.86 -18.90 0.61
C GLN A 195 -27.95 -18.26 2.01
N ALA A 196 -26.86 -18.27 2.77
CA ALA A 196 -26.78 -17.62 4.08
C ALA A 196 -27.06 -16.12 3.96
N LYS A 197 -26.49 -15.44 2.94
CA LYS A 197 -26.74 -14.01 2.71
C LYS A 197 -28.20 -13.72 2.31
N LYS A 198 -28.84 -14.60 1.55
CA LYS A 198 -30.29 -14.50 1.26
C LYS A 198 -31.14 -14.66 2.52
N VAL A 199 -30.76 -15.56 3.42
CA VAL A 199 -31.43 -15.73 4.73
C VAL A 199 -31.26 -14.47 5.58
N GLU A 200 -30.03 -13.96 5.72
CA GLU A 200 -29.75 -12.71 6.43
C GLU A 200 -30.58 -11.53 5.88
N PHE A 201 -30.73 -11.45 4.55
CA PHE A 201 -31.60 -10.45 3.93
C PHE A 201 -33.06 -10.62 4.36
N LYS A 202 -33.61 -11.85 4.32
CA LYS A 202 -34.99 -12.11 4.75
C LYS A 202 -35.22 -11.76 6.22
N GLU A 203 -34.27 -12.07 7.09
CA GLU A 203 -34.32 -11.71 8.51
C GLU A 203 -34.39 -10.19 8.69
N LYS A 204 -33.51 -9.43 8.01
CA LYS A 204 -33.56 -7.95 8.02
C LYS A 204 -34.89 -7.40 7.52
N VAL A 205 -35.47 -8.03 6.50
CA VAL A 205 -36.79 -7.63 5.96
C VAL A 205 -37.89 -7.88 6.99
N ALA A 206 -37.89 -9.04 7.64
CA ALA A 206 -38.87 -9.40 8.67
C ALA A 206 -38.77 -8.49 9.89
N ASP A 207 -37.55 -8.21 10.37
CA ASP A 207 -37.30 -7.29 11.48
C ASP A 207 -37.80 -5.88 11.16
N GLY A 208 -37.51 -5.38 9.95
CA GLY A 208 -38.01 -4.09 9.48
C GLY A 208 -39.53 -4.03 9.42
N ALA A 209 -40.17 -5.09 8.93
CA ALA A 209 -41.63 -5.18 8.85
C ALA A 209 -42.28 -5.24 10.25
N LEU A 210 -41.71 -6.02 11.17
CA LEU A 210 -42.17 -6.13 12.55
C LEU A 210 -42.01 -4.79 13.29
N SER A 211 -40.87 -4.11 13.10
CA SER A 211 -40.63 -2.78 13.66
C SER A 211 -41.66 -1.76 13.17
N GLN A 212 -41.94 -1.75 11.86
CA GLN A 212 -42.95 -0.87 11.27
C GLN A 212 -44.37 -1.20 11.75
N TRP A 213 -44.71 -2.49 11.85
CA TRP A 213 -45.99 -2.92 12.42
C TRP A 213 -46.12 -2.46 13.87
N SER A 214 -45.10 -2.71 14.70
CA SER A 214 -45.08 -2.31 16.11
C SER A 214 -45.25 -0.80 16.27
N ALA A 215 -44.51 0.01 15.51
CA ALA A 215 -44.64 1.46 15.54
C ALA A 215 -46.05 1.95 15.18
N ASN A 216 -46.68 1.35 14.17
CA ASN A 216 -48.03 1.73 13.72
C ASN A 216 -49.14 1.22 14.64
N ASN A 217 -48.90 0.15 15.39
CA ASN A 217 -49.87 -0.47 16.27
C ASN A 217 -49.59 -0.23 17.77
N ALA A 218 -48.51 0.48 18.11
CA ALA A 218 -48.10 0.74 19.49
C ALA A 218 -49.19 1.47 20.28
N ILE A 219 -49.88 2.44 19.67
CA ILE A 219 -50.99 3.15 20.34
C ILE A 219 -52.17 2.20 20.58
N GLY A 220 -52.53 1.35 19.61
CA GLY A 220 -53.59 0.36 19.78
C GLY A 220 -53.24 -0.71 20.82
N PHE A 221 -51.98 -1.15 20.85
CA PHE A 221 -51.45 -2.12 21.81
C PHE A 221 -51.39 -1.55 23.23
N ILE A 222 -50.97 -0.29 23.40
CA ILE A 222 -50.98 0.40 24.70
C ILE A 222 -52.43 0.66 25.16
N GLN A 223 -53.34 1.02 24.25
CA GLN A 223 -54.75 1.23 24.58
C GLN A 223 -55.50 -0.08 24.92
N SER A 224 -55.08 -1.22 24.36
CA SER A 224 -55.70 -2.52 24.65
C SER A 224 -55.12 -3.22 25.89
N ASN A 225 -53.91 -2.87 26.31
CA ASN A 225 -53.21 -3.48 27.45
C ASN A 225 -52.96 -2.52 28.63
N GLY A 226 -53.31 -1.24 28.48
CA GLY A 226 -53.39 -0.29 29.57
C GLY A 226 -54.78 -0.34 30.20
N GLU A 227 -54.88 -1.03 31.34
CA GLU A 227 -55.81 -0.65 32.40
C GLU A 227 -55.32 0.62 33.11
#